data_AF-A0A9D6MTC8-F1
#
_entry.id   AF-A0A9D6MTC8-F1
#
_cell.length_a   1.000
_cell.length_b   1.000
_cell.length_c   1.000
_cell.angle_alpha   90.00
_cell.angle_beta   90.00
_cell.angle_gamma   90.00
#
_symmetry.space_group_name_H-M   'P 1'
#
loop_
_entity.id
_entity.type
_entity.pdbx_description
1 polymer ?
#
loop_
_entity_poly.entity_id
_entity_poly.type
_entity_poly.pdbx_seq_one_letter_code
_entity_poly.pdbx_strand_id
1 'polypeptide(L)'
;MAQTFKDRLTILMKGNRPYSWSKKVGIEKGLFQYYWQKGKIPTYENLLKIQRYSGCSLDWLLTGRMVAFDKIEELPMVTEKNPGYGKRNLRLADAMEKLRNVYSKKTDKDIEVVEYLLDAILAKKG
;
A
#
# COMPACT_ATOMS: atom_id res chain seq x y z
N MET A 1 1.35 16.77 -4.08
CA MET A 1 0.84 16.08 -2.88
C MET A 1 -0.60 15.63 -3.13
N ALA A 2 -0.98 14.41 -2.75
CA ALA A 2 -2.34 13.90 -2.93
C ALA A 2 -3.28 14.46 -1.86
N GLN A 3 -3.93 15.59 -2.15
CA GLN A 3 -4.74 16.32 -1.17
C GLN A 3 -6.08 15.63 -0.90
N THR A 4 -6.71 15.05 -1.92
CA THR A 4 -8.03 14.44 -1.78
C THR A 4 -7.99 12.92 -1.70
N PHE A 5 -9.05 12.31 -1.17
CA PHE A 5 -9.23 10.86 -1.17
C PHE A 5 -9.16 10.26 -2.58
N LYS A 6 -9.70 10.98 -3.57
CA LYS A 6 -9.68 10.59 -4.98
C LYS A 6 -8.26 10.57 -5.55
N ASP A 7 -7.42 11.55 -5.21
CA ASP A 7 -6.03 11.59 -5.66
C ASP A 7 -5.27 10.36 -5.13
N ARG A 8 -5.51 10.01 -3.86
CA ARG A 8 -4.90 8.82 -3.24
C ARG A 8 -5.40 7.52 -3.87
N LEU A 9 -6.71 7.41 -4.15
CA LEU A 9 -7.24 6.30 -4.94
C LEU A 9 -6.58 6.21 -6.33
N THR A 10 -6.38 7.34 -7.00
CA THR A 10 -5.72 7.40 -8.32
C THR A 10 -4.30 6.82 -8.24
N ILE A 11 -3.55 7.14 -7.18
CA ILE A 11 -2.22 6.56 -6.93
C ILE A 11 -2.33 5.04 -6.75
N LEU A 12 -3.26 4.55 -5.91
CA LEU A 12 -3.43 3.11 -5.68
C LEU A 12 -3.87 2.34 -6.93
N MET A 13 -4.51 3.03 -7.88
CA MET A 13 -4.94 2.45 -9.14
C MET A 13 -3.80 2.21 -10.12
N LYS A 14 -2.64 2.87 -9.98
CA LYS A 14 -1.45 2.69 -10.83
C LYS A 14 -1.79 2.70 -12.33
N GLY A 15 -2.59 3.67 -12.77
CA GLY A 15 -3.04 3.81 -14.17
C GLY A 15 -4.15 2.85 -14.63
N ASN A 16 -4.64 1.93 -13.78
CA ASN A 16 -5.80 1.11 -14.11
C ASN A 16 -7.06 1.99 -14.24
N ARG A 17 -7.97 1.61 -15.15
CA ARG A 17 -9.28 2.26 -15.24
C ARG A 17 -10.09 2.03 -13.95
N PRO A 18 -10.88 3.03 -13.47
CA PRO A 18 -11.64 2.96 -12.21
C PRO A 18 -12.43 1.65 -12.02
N TYR A 19 -13.21 1.27 -13.03
CA TYR A 19 -14.04 0.07 -12.96
C TYR A 19 -13.25 -1.24 -12.98
N SER A 20 -12.22 -1.32 -13.82
CA SER A 20 -11.34 -2.49 -13.88
C SER A 20 -10.64 -2.71 -12.55
N TRP A 21 -10.23 -1.63 -11.88
CA TRP A 21 -9.63 -1.69 -10.56
C TRP A 21 -10.64 -2.08 -9.48
N SER A 22 -11.84 -1.49 -9.46
CA SER A 22 -12.87 -1.80 -8.45
C SER A 22 -13.27 -3.28 -8.48
N LYS A 23 -13.35 -3.88 -9.66
CA LYS A 23 -13.61 -5.32 -9.83
C LYS A 23 -12.52 -6.17 -9.18
N LYS A 24 -11.24 -5.80 -9.32
CA LYS A 24 -10.10 -6.49 -8.69
C LYS A 24 -10.12 -6.36 -7.17
N VAL A 25 -10.60 -5.22 -6.65
CA VAL A 25 -10.76 -4.95 -5.21
C VAL A 25 -11.98 -5.66 -4.62
N GLY A 26 -12.95 -6.05 -5.45
CA GLY A 26 -14.21 -6.65 -4.99
C GLY A 26 -15.25 -5.62 -4.54
N ILE A 27 -15.28 -4.46 -5.19
CA ILE A 27 -16.27 -3.39 -4.99
C ILE A 27 -17.16 -3.29 -6.23
N GLU A 28 -18.47 -3.33 -5.98
CA GLU A 28 -19.51 -3.24 -7.00
C GLU A 28 -19.45 -1.91 -7.77
N LYS A 29 -19.79 -1.94 -9.06
CA LYS A 29 -19.55 -0.84 -10.00
C LYS A 29 -20.24 0.44 -9.59
N GLY A 30 -21.55 0.35 -9.30
CA GLY A 30 -22.36 1.50 -8.94
C GLY A 30 -21.82 2.14 -7.67
N LEU A 31 -21.51 1.32 -6.67
CA LEU A 31 -20.95 1.78 -5.41
C LEU A 31 -19.59 2.46 -5.56
N PHE A 32 -18.68 1.89 -6.36
CA PHE A 32 -17.37 2.52 -6.60
C PHE A 32 -17.49 3.84 -7.37
N GLN A 33 -18.47 3.96 -8.26
CA GLN A 33 -18.73 5.21 -8.98
C GLN A 33 -19.08 6.36 -8.03
N TYR A 34 -19.82 6.11 -6.94
CA TYR A 34 -20.08 7.12 -5.92
C TYR A 34 -18.79 7.60 -5.22
N TYR A 35 -17.87 6.69 -4.94
CA TYR A 35 -16.58 7.05 -4.32
C TYR A 35 -15.71 7.85 -5.29
N TRP A 36 -15.68 7.43 -6.56
CA TRP A 36 -14.81 8.02 -7.58
C TRP A 36 -15.29 9.38 -8.10
N GLN A 37 -16.59 9.51 -8.37
CA GLN A 37 -17.15 10.72 -8.98
C GLN A 37 -17.62 11.72 -7.94
N LYS A 38 -18.28 11.26 -6.87
CA LYS A 38 -18.86 12.15 -5.84
C LYS A 38 -17.93 12.39 -4.65
N GLY A 39 -16.75 11.75 -4.62
CA GLY A 39 -15.79 11.89 -3.52
C GLY A 39 -16.31 11.35 -2.18
N LYS A 40 -17.36 10.52 -2.19
CA LYS A 40 -17.90 9.92 -0.96
C LYS A 40 -16.88 8.97 -0.36
N ILE A 41 -16.65 9.09 0.94
CA ILE A 41 -15.78 8.15 1.67
C ILE A 41 -16.44 6.76 1.67
N PRO A 42 -15.71 5.69 1.31
CA PRO A 42 -16.25 4.33 1.35
C PRO A 42 -16.66 3.90 2.76
N THR A 43 -17.54 2.90 2.82
CA THR A 43 -17.87 2.25 4.09
C THR A 43 -16.63 1.56 4.67
N TYR A 44 -16.64 1.31 5.98
CA TYR A 44 -15.57 0.58 6.67
C TYR A 44 -15.18 -0.72 5.94
N GLU A 45 -16.14 -1.53 5.53
CA GLU A 45 -15.88 -2.79 4.81
C GLU A 45 -15.15 -2.57 3.48
N ASN A 46 -15.53 -1.54 2.72
CA ASN A 46 -14.89 -1.23 1.45
C ASN A 46 -13.52 -0.57 1.63
N LEU A 47 -13.33 0.22 2.68
CA LEU A 47 -12.02 0.72 3.08
C LEU A 47 -11.07 -0.44 3.39
N LEU A 48 -11.53 -1.44 4.15
CA LEU A 48 -10.75 -2.65 4.40
C LEU A 48 -10.43 -3.40 3.11
N LYS A 49 -11.38 -3.55 2.17
CA LYS A 49 -11.08 -4.18 0.87
C LYS A 49 -9.98 -3.43 0.12
N ILE A 50 -10.04 -2.11 0.07
CA ILE A 50 -9.02 -1.26 -0.58
C ILE A 50 -7.66 -1.45 0.11
N GLN A 51 -7.62 -1.37 1.45
CA GLN A 51 -6.41 -1.61 2.23
C GLN A 51 -5.81 -2.99 1.95
N ARG A 52 -6.63 -4.05 1.97
CA ARG A 52 -6.18 -5.44 1.78
C ARG A 52 -5.65 -5.67 0.37
N TYR A 53 -6.30 -5.07 -0.63
CA TYR A 53 -5.86 -5.19 -2.03
C TYR A 53 -4.58 -4.40 -2.30
N SER A 54 -4.47 -3.18 -1.77
CA SER A 54 -3.39 -2.25 -2.11
C SER A 54 -2.21 -2.27 -1.14
N GLY A 55 -2.40 -2.77 0.08
CA GLY A 55 -1.42 -2.76 1.16
C GLY A 55 -1.23 -1.39 1.83
N CYS A 56 -2.07 -0.39 1.54
CA CYS A 56 -1.92 0.95 2.12
C CYS A 56 -2.45 1.02 3.56
N SER A 57 -1.95 1.99 4.35
CA SER A 57 -2.57 2.35 5.63
C SER A 57 -3.92 3.04 5.42
N LEU A 58 -4.90 2.76 6.28
CA LEU A 58 -6.16 3.50 6.29
C LEU A 58 -5.97 4.96 6.71
N ASP A 59 -5.05 5.25 7.64
CA ASP A 59 -4.76 6.63 8.05
C ASP A 59 -4.21 7.44 6.85
N TRP A 60 -3.29 6.86 6.08
CA TRP A 60 -2.81 7.49 4.85
C TRP A 60 -3.93 7.62 3.82
N LEU A 61 -4.75 6.59 3.62
CA LEU A 61 -5.83 6.62 2.64
C LEU A 61 -6.87 7.71 2.96
N LEU A 62 -7.17 7.95 4.24
CA LEU A 62 -8.17 8.92 4.67
C LEU A 62 -7.61 10.33 4.83
N THR A 63 -6.39 10.47 5.36
CA THR A 63 -5.82 11.78 5.75
C THR A 63 -4.73 12.27 4.80
N GLY A 64 -4.13 11.37 4.01
CA GLY A 64 -2.96 11.66 3.18
C GLY A 64 -1.67 11.84 3.98
N ARG A 65 -1.71 11.72 5.31
CA ARG A 65 -0.51 11.77 6.14
C ARG A 65 0.29 10.49 5.95
N MET A 66 1.56 10.66 5.61
CA MET A 66 2.51 9.55 5.66
C MET A 66 3.11 9.51 7.05
N VAL A 67 3.26 8.30 7.58
CA VAL A 67 4.03 8.09 8.80
C VAL A 67 5.48 8.26 8.40
N ALA A 68 6.19 9.15 9.09
CA ALA A 68 7.61 9.34 8.88
C ALA A 68 8.33 8.00 9.12
N PHE A 69 9.34 7.69 8.30
CA PHE A 69 9.93 6.35 8.27
C PHE A 69 10.53 5.93 9.62
N ASP A 70 11.04 6.91 10.36
CA ASP A 70 11.55 6.82 11.73
C ASP A 70 10.47 6.53 12.79
N LYS A 71 9.18 6.73 12.45
CA LYS A 71 8.03 6.53 13.37
C LYS A 71 7.20 5.29 13.06
N ILE A 72 7.67 4.43 12.17
CA ILE A 72 6.96 3.19 11.79
C ILE A 72 6.80 2.26 13.01
N GLU A 73 7.78 2.24 13.92
CA GLU A 73 7.79 1.40 15.13
C GLU A 73 6.76 1.83 16.18
N GLU A 74 6.26 3.07 16.11
CA GLU A 74 5.26 3.62 17.03
C GLU A 74 3.81 3.34 16.59
N LEU A 75 3.61 2.78 15.39
CA LEU A 75 2.28 2.46 14.91
C LEU A 75 1.69 1.28 15.68
N PRO A 76 0.37 1.31 16.01
CA PRO A 76 -0.27 0.18 16.63
C PRO A 76 -0.16 -1.01 15.68
N MET A 77 0.68 -1.99 16.05
CA MET A 77 0.73 -3.26 15.36
C MET A 77 -0.67 -3.86 15.41
N VAL A 78 -1.26 -4.12 14.25
CA VAL A 78 -2.54 -4.85 14.18
C VAL A 78 -2.29 -6.25 14.71
N THR A 79 -2.59 -6.47 15.99
CA THR A 79 -2.56 -7.76 16.66
C THR A 79 -3.82 -8.54 16.28
N GLU A 80 -3.89 -8.98 15.02
CA GLU A 80 -4.97 -9.87 14.58
C GLU A 80 -4.75 -11.29 15.14
N LYS A 81 -5.75 -11.80 15.88
CA LYS A 81 -5.74 -13.14 16.50
C LYS A 81 -5.96 -14.31 15.52
N ASN A 82 -6.10 -14.07 14.20
CA ASN A 82 -6.35 -15.11 13.22
C ASN A 82 -5.40 -14.98 11.99
N PRO A 83 -4.55 -15.97 11.67
CA PRO A 83 -3.33 -15.76 10.88
C PRO A 83 -3.56 -15.89 9.38
N GLY A 84 -4.31 -14.98 8.77
CA GLY A 84 -4.27 -14.76 7.31
C GLY A 84 -3.16 -13.79 6.90
N TYR A 85 -2.95 -12.76 7.73
CA TYR A 85 -2.01 -11.65 7.48
C TYR A 85 -0.63 -11.83 8.13
N GLY A 86 -0.53 -12.67 9.17
CA GLY A 86 0.65 -12.75 10.05
C GLY A 86 1.95 -13.07 9.33
N LYS A 87 2.01 -14.17 8.56
CA LYS A 87 3.29 -14.60 7.97
C LYS A 87 3.81 -13.65 6.89
N ARG A 88 2.93 -13.07 6.07
CA ARG A 88 3.32 -12.15 5.00
C ARG A 88 3.70 -10.78 5.54
N ASN A 89 3.00 -10.29 6.55
CA ASN A 89 3.33 -9.01 7.18
C ASN A 89 4.61 -9.10 8.01
N LEU A 90 4.84 -10.21 8.73
CA LEU A 90 6.12 -10.45 9.41
C LEU A 90 7.27 -10.52 8.41
N ARG A 91 7.08 -11.20 7.27
CA ARG A 91 8.07 -11.21 6.17
C ARG A 91 8.31 -9.83 5.58
N LEU A 92 7.27 -9.01 5.45
CA LEU A 92 7.41 -7.63 4.97
C LEU A 92 8.19 -6.79 5.97
N ALA A 93 7.87 -6.86 7.26
CA ALA A 93 8.57 -6.13 8.32
C ALA A 93 10.06 -6.49 8.36
N ASP A 94 10.37 -7.79 8.38
CA ASP A 94 11.75 -8.31 8.32
C ASP A 94 12.49 -7.87 7.05
N ALA A 95 11.82 -7.91 5.88
CA ALA A 95 12.41 -7.44 4.64
C ALA A 95 12.68 -5.92 4.66
N MET A 96 11.77 -5.11 5.21
CA MET A 96 11.95 -3.66 5.33
C MET A 96 13.10 -3.31 6.28
N GLU A 97 13.26 -4.03 7.39
CA GLU A 97 14.38 -3.84 8.32
C GLU A 97 15.73 -4.16 7.64
N LYS A 98 15.79 -5.26 6.89
CA LYS A 98 16.98 -5.63 6.11
C LYS A 98 17.32 -4.57 5.07
N LEU A 99 16.34 -4.08 4.33
CA LEU A 99 16.54 -2.99 3.37
C LEU A 99 17.04 -1.73 4.08
N ARG A 100 16.43 -1.33 5.21
CA ARG A 100 16.89 -0.21 6.03
C ARG A 100 18.37 -0.35 6.40
N ASN A 101 18.80 -1.55 6.78
CA ASN A 101 20.19 -1.83 7.14
C ASN A 101 21.14 -1.77 5.93
N VAL A 102 20.67 -2.08 4.73
CA VAL A 102 21.48 -1.93 3.50
C VAL A 102 21.63 -0.44 3.18
N TYR A 103 20.52 0.30 3.10
CA TYR A 103 20.53 1.72 2.74
C TYR A 103 21.18 2.63 3.80
N SER A 104 21.31 2.17 5.05
CA SER A 104 22.03 2.89 6.11
C SER A 104 23.54 2.64 6.11
N LYS A 105 24.00 1.54 5.48
CA LYS A 105 25.42 1.27 5.30
C LYS A 105 25.90 2.01 4.05
N LYS A 106 26.96 2.80 4.20
CA LYS A 106 27.47 3.77 3.22
C LYS A 106 28.14 3.14 1.96
N THR A 107 27.76 1.93 1.56
CA THR A 107 28.37 1.21 0.43
C THR A 107 27.41 1.16 -0.76
N ASP A 108 27.66 2.02 -1.75
CA ASP A 108 26.81 2.17 -2.94
C ASP A 108 26.61 0.84 -3.70
N LYS A 109 27.61 -0.03 -3.71
CA LYS A 109 27.54 -1.36 -4.36
C LYS A 109 26.42 -2.25 -3.81
N ASP A 110 26.16 -2.21 -2.51
CA ASP A 110 25.13 -3.06 -1.90
C ASP A 110 23.72 -2.55 -2.23
N ILE A 111 23.58 -1.23 -2.34
CA ILE A 111 22.35 -0.56 -2.77
C ILE A 111 22.06 -0.90 -4.23
N GLU A 112 23.05 -0.76 -5.12
CA GLU A 112 22.92 -1.07 -6.55
C GLU A 112 22.46 -2.51 -6.80
N VAL A 113 23.00 -3.48 -6.05
CA VAL A 113 22.60 -4.89 -6.16
C VAL A 113 21.14 -5.09 -5.75
N VAL A 114 20.70 -4.44 -4.66
CA VAL A 114 19.31 -4.51 -4.20
C VAL A 114 18.36 -3.92 -5.23
N GLU A 115 18.67 -2.76 -5.78
CA GLU A 115 17.84 -2.08 -6.78
C GLU A 115 17.75 -2.89 -8.07
N TYR A 116 18.87 -3.44 -8.56
CA TYR A 116 18.89 -4.33 -9.71
C TYR A 116 17.98 -5.56 -9.53
N LEU A 117 18.03 -6.20 -8.36
CA LEU A 117 17.17 -7.35 -8.08
C LEU A 117 15.69 -6.98 -8.03
N LEU A 118 15.35 -5.82 -7.46
CA LEU A 118 13.98 -5.31 -7.44
C LEU A 118 13.47 -5.07 -8.85
N ASP A 119 14.25 -4.40 -9.69
CA ASP A 119 13.90 -4.12 -11.08
C ASP A 119 13.71 -5.41 -11.88
N ALA A 120 14.60 -6.39 -11.73
CA ALA A 120 14.50 -7.68 -12.39
C ALA A 120 13.22 -8.45 -11.98
N ILE A 121 12.81 -8.38 -10.71
CA ILE A 121 11.58 -9.01 -10.22
C ILE A 121 10.33 -8.29 -10.75
N LEU A 122 10.36 -6.96 -10.84
CA LEU A 122 9.25 -6.16 -11.34
C LEU A 122 9.07 -6.30 -12.85
N ALA A 123 10.17 -6.40 -13.61
CA ALA A 123 10.15 -6.60 -15.05
C ALA A 123 9.54 -7.96 -15.46
N LYS A 124 9.75 -9.03 -14.67
CA LYS A 124 9.15 -10.36 -14.90
C LYS A 124 7.63 -10.43 -14.69
N LYS A 125 7.00 -9.35 -14.19
CA LYS A 125 5.54 -9.27 -13.96
C LYS A 125 4.77 -8.52 -15.05
N GLY A 126 5.45 -8.03 -16.09
CA GLY A 126 4.84 -7.53 -17.33
C GLY A 126 4.64 -8.68 -18.31
#